data_AF-A0A1Q8BK64-F1
#
_entry.id   AF-A0A1Q8BK64-F1
#
_cell.length_a   1.000
_cell.length_b   1.000
_cell.length_c   1.000
_cell.angle_alpha   90.00
_cell.angle_beta   90.00
_cell.angle_gamma   90.00
#
_symmetry.space_group_name_H-M   'P 1'
#
loop_
_entity.id
_entity.type
_entity.pdbx_description
1 polymer ?
#
loop_
_entity_poly.entity_id
_entity_poly.type
_entity_poly.pdbx_seq_one_letter_code
_entity_poly.pdbx_strand_id
1 'polypeptide(L)'
;MVTNQGQQCAQVIYDSALFRAPTFDLARFEADMQEMISRYASQRAGEFEVSRFACELFQIQRRHGLCGSPKFVSVILAFVVLEGMVKQLYPPLNFMAQARIFIPRVISNMRITGDARPNRDAPLSKTTSNHGEASIRAV
;
A
#
# COMPACT_ATOMS: atom_id res chain seq x y z
N MET A 1 14.27 -15.03 2.11
CA MET A 1 13.29 -15.45 3.13
C MET A 1 12.30 -14.32 3.28
N VAL A 2 11.01 -14.50 3.02
CA VAL A 2 10.01 -13.44 3.29
C VAL A 2 9.92 -13.35 4.81
N THR A 3 10.43 -12.27 5.38
CA THR A 3 10.50 -12.08 6.82
C THR A 3 9.07 -12.03 7.37
N ASN A 4 8.81 -12.72 8.48
CA ASN A 4 7.56 -12.67 9.22
C ASN A 4 7.29 -11.25 9.75
N GLN A 5 6.88 -10.33 8.88
CA GLN A 5 6.66 -8.90 9.18
C GLN A 5 5.29 -8.66 9.84
N GLY A 6 4.73 -9.68 10.52
CA GLY A 6 3.36 -9.65 11.06
C GLY A 6 3.09 -8.42 11.92
N GLN A 7 3.99 -8.16 12.86
CA GLN A 7 3.96 -6.97 13.72
C GLN A 7 4.08 -5.66 12.93
N GLN A 8 5.00 -5.58 11.96
CA GLN A 8 5.16 -4.35 11.16
C GLN A 8 3.92 -4.07 10.30
N CYS A 9 3.31 -5.10 9.72
CA CYS A 9 2.06 -4.95 9.00
C CYS A 9 0.93 -4.50 9.92
N ALA A 10 0.83 -5.07 11.12
CA ALA A 10 -0.15 -4.67 12.12
C ALA A 10 0.04 -3.19 12.52
N GLN A 11 1.28 -2.75 12.74
CA GLN A 11 1.59 -1.37 13.06
C GLN A 11 1.22 -0.41 11.92
N VAL A 12 1.52 -0.73 10.67
CA VAL A 12 1.13 0.10 9.52
C VAL A 12 -0.39 0.21 9.39
N ILE A 13 -1.11 -0.89 9.60
CA ILE A 13 -2.59 -0.90 9.58
C ILE A 13 -3.13 -0.08 10.75
N TYR A 14 -2.52 -0.21 11.93
CA TYR A 14 -2.86 0.59 13.09
C TYR A 14 -2.68 2.08 12.79
N ASP A 15 -1.50 2.50 12.34
CA ASP A 15 -1.14 3.90 12.08
C ASP A 15 -1.97 4.53 10.96
N SER A 16 -2.36 3.75 9.95
CA SER A 16 -3.18 4.21 8.83
C SER A 16 -4.69 4.10 9.04
N ALA A 17 -5.14 3.62 10.21
CA ALA A 17 -6.55 3.50 10.54
C ALA A 17 -7.22 4.88 10.68
N LEU A 18 -8.42 5.02 10.10
CA LEU A 18 -9.24 6.22 10.27
C LEU A 18 -10.07 6.19 11.56
N PHE A 19 -10.37 4.98 12.04
CA PHE A 19 -11.14 4.78 13.25
C PHE A 19 -10.62 3.57 14.01
N ARG A 20 -10.64 3.69 15.33
CA ARG A 20 -10.29 2.64 16.29
C ARG A 20 -11.32 2.67 17.40
N ALA A 21 -11.83 1.51 17.79
CA ALA A 21 -12.72 1.39 18.93
C ALA A 21 -12.00 1.82 20.22
N PRO A 22 -12.70 2.41 21.21
CA PRO A 22 -12.09 2.75 22.51
C PRO A 22 -11.50 1.56 23.26
N THR A 23 -12.04 0.37 23.00
CA THR A 23 -11.61 -0.91 23.59
C THR A 23 -10.59 -1.65 22.73
N PHE A 24 -9.94 -0.97 21.78
CA PHE A 24 -8.97 -1.60 20.88
C PHE A 24 -7.75 -2.10 21.66
N ASP A 25 -7.41 -3.37 21.46
CA ASP A 25 -6.24 -4.02 22.05
C ASP A 25 -5.20 -4.28 20.95
N LEU A 26 -4.13 -3.47 20.96
CA LEU A 26 -3.07 -3.55 19.95
C LEU A 26 -2.32 -4.88 20.02
N ALA A 27 -2.00 -5.37 21.22
CA ALA A 27 -1.22 -6.59 21.39
C ALA A 27 -2.01 -7.80 20.85
N ARG A 28 -3.31 -7.86 21.12
CA ARG A 28 -4.18 -8.91 20.59
C ARG A 28 -4.36 -8.80 19.08
N PHE A 29 -4.48 -7.60 18.54
CA PHE A 29 -4.53 -7.38 17.10
C PHE A 29 -3.23 -7.80 16.39
N GLU A 30 -2.07 -7.45 16.94
CA GLU A 30 -0.75 -7.85 16.43
C GLU A 30 -0.59 -9.37 16.41
N ALA A 31 -1.03 -10.06 17.46
CA ALA A 31 -0.99 -11.52 17.54
C ALA A 31 -1.85 -12.17 16.44
N ASP A 32 -3.10 -11.74 16.27
CA ASP A 32 -4.00 -12.24 15.22
C ASP A 32 -3.43 -11.96 13.81
N MET A 33 -2.84 -10.78 13.60
CA MET A 33 -2.21 -10.40 12.34
C MET A 33 -0.95 -11.24 12.04
N GLN A 34 -0.11 -11.48 13.04
CA GLN A 34 1.06 -12.33 12.92
C GLN A 34 0.66 -13.77 12.58
N GLU A 35 -0.36 -14.31 13.23
CA GLU A 35 -0.87 -15.65 12.94
C GLU A 35 -1.38 -15.73 11.49
N MET A 36 -2.22 -14.78 11.06
CA MET A 36 -2.70 -14.71 9.67
C MET A 36 -1.54 -14.67 8.68
N ILE A 37 -0.59 -13.74 8.88
CA ILE A 37 0.54 -13.56 7.96
C ILE A 37 1.44 -14.80 7.94
N SER A 38 1.68 -15.46 9.08
CA SER A 38 2.48 -16.68 9.13
C SER A 38 1.86 -17.82 8.32
N ARG A 39 0.53 -18.00 8.41
CA ARG A 39 -0.22 -18.99 7.66
C ARG A 39 -0.10 -18.74 6.15
N TYR A 40 -0.35 -17.51 5.71
CA TYR A 40 -0.24 -17.16 4.29
C TYR A 40 1.21 -17.16 3.77
N ALA A 41 2.19 -16.84 4.61
CA ALA A 41 3.61 -16.93 4.25
C ALA A 41 4.08 -18.37 4.06
N SER A 42 3.48 -19.31 4.77
CA SER A 42 3.75 -20.76 4.66
C SER A 42 3.09 -21.44 3.45
N GLN A 43 2.11 -20.80 2.82
CA GLN A 43 1.41 -21.35 1.66
C GLN A 43 2.31 -21.39 0.42
N ARG A 44 2.13 -22.42 -0.40
CA ARG A 44 2.75 -22.47 -1.73
C ARG A 44 2.15 -21.35 -2.57
N ALA A 45 2.97 -20.75 -3.42
CA ALA A 45 2.55 -19.58 -4.20
C ALA A 45 1.31 -19.83 -5.09
N GLY A 46 1.04 -21.09 -5.47
CA GLY A 46 -0.13 -21.47 -6.27
C GLY A 46 -1.41 -21.69 -5.46
N GLU A 47 -1.32 -21.71 -4.13
CA GLU A 47 -2.45 -21.91 -3.20
C GLU A 47 -2.88 -20.60 -2.54
N PHE A 48 -2.07 -19.55 -2.68
CA PHE A 48 -2.36 -18.25 -2.12
C PHE A 48 -3.38 -17.52 -2.98
N GLU A 49 -4.46 -17.04 -2.36
CA GLU A 49 -5.47 -16.22 -2.99
C GLU A 49 -5.55 -14.84 -2.33
N VAL A 50 -5.36 -13.78 -3.13
CA VAL A 50 -5.35 -12.38 -2.65
C VAL A 50 -6.71 -12.03 -2.06
N SER A 51 -7.79 -12.42 -2.74
CA SER A 51 -9.18 -12.29 -2.29
C SER A 51 -9.43 -12.93 -0.92
N ARG A 52 -8.92 -14.15 -0.69
CA ARG A 52 -9.06 -14.84 0.60
C ARG A 52 -8.29 -14.13 1.71
N PHE A 53 -7.05 -13.73 1.42
CA PHE A 53 -6.23 -12.93 2.33
C PHE A 53 -6.91 -11.62 2.72
N ALA A 54 -7.44 -10.89 1.74
CA ALA A 54 -8.15 -9.63 1.95
C ALA A 54 -9.39 -9.80 2.84
N CYS A 55 -10.17 -10.86 2.60
CA CYS A 55 -11.37 -11.16 3.40
C CYS A 55 -11.01 -11.39 4.88
N GLU A 56 -9.99 -12.22 5.13
CA GLU A 56 -9.55 -12.50 6.50
C GLU A 56 -8.98 -11.26 7.20
N LEU A 57 -8.18 -10.46 6.47
CA LEU A 57 -7.67 -9.18 6.98
C LEU A 57 -8.80 -8.26 7.43
N PHE A 58 -9.84 -8.08 6.61
CA PHE A 58 -10.98 -7.24 6.97
C PHE A 58 -11.81 -7.81 8.12
N GLN A 59 -11.89 -9.14 8.24
CA GLN A 59 -12.55 -9.79 9.38
C GLN A 59 -11.79 -9.53 10.68
N ILE A 60 -10.46 -9.62 10.68
CA ILE A 60 -9.63 -9.28 11.85
C ILE A 60 -9.82 -7.80 12.21
N GLN A 61 -9.69 -6.89 11.25
CA GLN A 61 -9.91 -5.45 11.47
C GLN A 61 -11.29 -5.18 12.10
N ARG A 62 -12.36 -5.76 11.53
CA ARG A 62 -13.72 -5.62 12.06
C ARG A 62 -13.88 -6.18 13.47
N ARG A 63 -13.29 -7.35 13.77
CA ARG A 63 -13.34 -7.98 15.10
C ARG A 63 -12.70 -7.11 16.17
N HIS A 64 -11.62 -6.43 15.83
CA HIS A 64 -10.91 -5.52 16.73
C HIS A 64 -11.49 -4.10 16.73
N GLY A 65 -12.47 -3.80 15.88
CA GLY A 65 -13.07 -2.46 15.80
C GLY A 65 -12.16 -1.43 15.13
N LEU A 66 -11.36 -1.86 14.16
CA LEU A 66 -10.44 -1.03 13.39
C LEU A 66 -10.96 -0.84 11.96
N CYS A 67 -10.97 0.40 11.47
CA CYS A 67 -11.33 0.70 10.08
C CYS A 67 -10.13 1.32 9.36
N GLY A 68 -9.63 0.62 8.34
CA GLY A 68 -8.57 1.12 7.47
C GLY A 68 -9.02 2.31 6.61
N SER A 69 -8.05 3.04 6.05
CA SER A 69 -8.36 4.15 5.13
C SER A 69 -8.96 3.65 3.80
N PRO A 70 -9.84 4.42 3.14
CA PRO A 70 -10.34 4.10 1.80
C PRO A 70 -9.23 3.88 0.77
N LYS A 71 -8.11 4.59 0.91
CA LYS A 71 -6.92 4.43 0.06
C LYS A 71 -6.28 3.06 0.22
N PHE A 72 -6.27 2.51 1.44
CA PHE A 72 -5.79 1.16 1.68
C PHE A 72 -6.73 0.12 1.08
N VAL A 73 -8.04 0.29 1.28
CA VAL A 73 -9.07 -0.61 0.74
C VAL A 73 -9.04 -0.63 -0.79
N SER A 74 -8.85 0.53 -1.44
CA SER A 74 -8.80 0.60 -2.90
C SER A 74 -7.60 -0.14 -3.50
N VAL A 75 -6.44 -0.12 -2.83
CA VAL A 75 -5.26 -0.89 -3.24
C VAL A 75 -5.52 -2.39 -3.14
N ILE A 76 -6.12 -2.85 -2.03
CA ILE A 76 -6.50 -4.26 -1.88
C ILE A 76 -7.47 -4.67 -2.99
N LEU A 77 -8.50 -3.87 -3.25
CA LEU A 77 -9.49 -4.15 -4.29
C LEU A 77 -8.84 -4.24 -5.67
N ALA A 78 -7.91 -3.35 -5.99
CA ALA A 78 -7.16 -3.40 -7.25
C ALA A 78 -6.38 -4.71 -7.41
N PHE A 79 -5.75 -5.21 -6.34
CA PHE A 79 -5.05 -6.50 -6.38
C PHE A 79 -6.00 -7.69 -6.51
N VAL A 80 -7.17 -7.64 -5.87
CA VAL A 80 -8.20 -8.69 -6.03
C VAL A 80 -8.73 -8.73 -7.45
N VAL A 81 -8.98 -7.58 -8.07
CA VAL A 81 -9.40 -7.50 -9.48
C VAL A 81 -8.30 -8.04 -10.39
N LEU A 82 -7.06 -7.64 -10.17
CA LEU A 82 -5.91 -8.13 -10.94
C LEU A 82 -5.75 -9.65 -10.83
N GLU A 83 -5.88 -10.21 -9.62
CA GLU A 83 -5.89 -11.65 -9.39
C GLU A 83 -6.98 -12.34 -10.23
N GLY A 84 -8.21 -11.80 -10.19
CA GLY A 84 -9.34 -12.32 -10.96
C GLY A 84 -9.13 -12.26 -12.48
N MET A 85 -8.51 -11.19 -12.99
CA MET A 85 -8.18 -11.06 -14.42
C MET A 85 -7.10 -12.08 -14.84
N VAL A 86 -6.05 -12.23 -14.04
CA VAL A 86 -4.97 -13.20 -14.31
C VAL A 86 -5.51 -14.63 -14.31
N LYS A 87 -6.36 -14.99 -13.34
CA LYS A 87 -6.98 -16.32 -13.27
C LYS A 87 -7.84 -16.62 -14.51
N GLN A 88 -8.48 -15.62 -15.11
CA GLN A 88 -9.29 -15.80 -16.32
C GLN A 88 -8.47 -15.84 -17.60
N LEU A 89 -7.50 -14.94 -17.75
CA LEU A 89 -6.75 -14.75 -19.01
C LEU A 89 -5.52 -15.66 -19.12
N TYR A 90 -4.90 -16.03 -18.00
CA TYR A 90 -3.72 -16.89 -17.99
C TYR A 90 -3.68 -17.80 -16.74
N PRO A 91 -4.57 -18.81 -16.66
CA PRO A 91 -4.71 -19.70 -15.49
C PRO A 91 -3.44 -20.40 -14.99
N PRO A 92 -2.46 -20.79 -15.84
CA PRO A 92 -1.22 -21.42 -15.37
C PRO A 92 -0.29 -20.47 -14.61
N LEU A 93 -0.57 -19.16 -14.63
CA LEU A 93 0.30 -18.18 -13.99
C LEU A 93 0.19 -18.27 -12.47
N ASN A 94 1.33 -18.55 -11.85
CA ASN A 94 1.46 -18.41 -10.42
C ASN A 94 1.68 -16.93 -10.04
N PHE A 95 0.59 -16.21 -9.76
CA PHE A 95 0.60 -14.76 -9.48
C PHE A 95 1.60 -14.38 -8.37
N MET A 96 1.60 -15.11 -7.26
CA MET A 96 2.51 -14.83 -6.14
C MET A 96 3.97 -15.10 -6.47
N ALA A 97 4.27 -16.13 -7.25
CA ALA A 97 5.64 -16.40 -7.69
C ALA A 97 6.16 -15.24 -8.56
N GLN A 98 5.31 -14.70 -9.44
CA GLN A 98 5.67 -13.52 -10.23
C GLN A 98 5.82 -12.27 -9.36
N ALA A 99 4.88 -12.01 -8.46
CA ALA A 99 4.93 -10.85 -7.57
C ALA A 99 6.23 -10.81 -6.73
N ARG A 100 6.71 -11.96 -6.26
CA ARG A 100 7.99 -12.07 -5.51
C ARG A 100 9.21 -11.63 -6.31
N ILE A 101 9.18 -11.77 -7.63
CA ILE A 101 10.27 -11.34 -8.53
C ILE A 101 10.18 -9.83 -8.81
N PHE A 102 8.96 -9.34 -9.04
CA PHE A 102 8.74 -7.95 -9.45
C PHE A 102 8.83 -6.94 -8.30
N ILE A 103 8.24 -7.24 -7.15
CA ILE A 103 8.13 -6.27 -6.04
C ILE A 103 9.50 -5.75 -5.57
N PRO A 104 10.52 -6.60 -5.30
CA PRO A 104 11.83 -6.11 -4.87
C PRO A 104 12.52 -5.22 -5.93
N ARG A 105 12.37 -5.56 -7.22
CA ARG A 105 12.90 -4.75 -8.34
C ARG A 105 12.21 -3.39 -8.45
N VAL A 106 10.90 -3.35 -8.23
CA VAL A 106 10.15 -2.09 -8.26
C VAL A 106 10.52 -1.23 -7.05
N ILE A 107 10.63 -1.82 -5.86
CA ILE A 107 11.02 -1.10 -4.64
C ILE A 107 12.45 -0.55 -4.75
N SER A 108 13.40 -1.29 -5.33
CA SER A 108 14.77 -0.78 -5.53
C SER A 108 14.83 0.42 -6.49
N ASN A 109 13.89 0.48 -7.45
CA ASN A 109 13.86 1.52 -8.48
C ASN A 109 12.89 2.66 -8.13
N MET A 110 11.95 2.45 -7.21
CA MET A 110 11.17 3.50 -6.58
C MET A 110 12.04 4.23 -5.56
N ARG A 111 12.60 5.37 -5.96
CA ARG A 111 12.68 6.49 -5.02
C ARG A 111 11.24 6.83 -4.66
N ILE A 112 10.74 6.30 -3.54
CA ILE A 112 9.46 6.74 -2.98
C ILE A 112 9.62 8.24 -2.75
N THR A 113 9.05 9.05 -3.64
CA THR A 113 8.90 10.49 -3.46
C THR A 113 7.97 10.66 -2.27
N GLY A 114 8.56 10.66 -1.07
CA GLY A 114 7.85 10.94 0.16
C GLY A 114 7.26 12.34 0.07
N ASP A 115 5.94 12.40 0.15
CA ASP A 115 5.16 13.51 0.66
C ASP A 115 5.79 14.91 0.49
N ALA A 116 5.69 15.48 -0.71
CA ALA A 116 5.68 16.92 -0.84
C ALA A 116 4.33 17.42 -0.30
N ARG A 117 4.21 17.56 1.02
CA ARG A 117 3.21 18.47 1.57
C ARG A 117 3.48 19.82 0.94
N PRO A 118 2.51 20.47 0.26
CA PRO A 118 2.71 21.85 -0.16
C PRO A 118 3.00 22.65 1.11
N ASN A 119 4.21 23.20 1.20
CA ASN A 119 4.64 24.05 2.31
C ASN A 119 3.69 25.25 2.39
N ARG A 120 2.74 25.19 3.32
CA ARG A 120 1.78 26.28 3.58
C ARG A 120 2.46 27.57 4.05
N ASP A 121 3.74 27.48 4.42
CA ASP A 121 4.53 28.58 5.00
C ASP A 121 5.66 29.03 4.05
N ALA A 122 5.63 28.64 2.77
CA ALA A 122 6.56 29.19 1.80
C ALA A 122 6.27 30.70 1.63
N PRO A 123 7.22 31.59 1.98
CA PRO A 123 7.02 33.01 1.76
C PRO A 123 6.89 33.24 0.25
N LEU A 124 5.90 34.04 -0.15
CA LEU A 124 5.69 34.50 -1.52
C LEU A 124 7.00 35.14 -2.00
N SER A 125 7.83 34.37 -2.69
CA SER A 125 9.05 34.87 -3.29
C SER A 125 8.64 35.87 -4.36
N LYS A 126 8.98 37.13 -4.10
CA LYS A 126 8.73 38.26 -4.99
C LYS A 126 9.21 37.89 -6.38
N THR A 127 8.28 37.91 -7.33
CA THR A 127 8.55 37.87 -8.76
C THR A 127 9.53 39.00 -9.07
N THR A 128 10.81 38.67 -9.25
CA THR A 128 11.80 39.59 -9.79
C THR A 128 11.40 39.86 -11.24
N SER A 129 10.80 41.02 -11.44
CA SER A 129 10.79 41.75 -12.70
C SER A 129 12.19 41.70 -13.29
N ASN A 130 12.36 41.05 -14.45
CA ASN A 130 13.51 41.30 -15.30
C ASN A 130 12.98 41.89 -16.60
N HIS A 131 13.28 43.18 -16.75
CA HIS A 131 12.93 44.06 -17.84
C HIS A 131 14.13 44.11 -18.79
N GLY A 132 13.88 43.96 -20.09
CA GLY A 132 14.88 44.06 -21.16
C GLY A 132 15.23 42.69 -21.74
N GLU A 133 15.29 42.45 -23.06
CA GLU A 133 15.24 43.32 -24.23
C GLU A 133 14.76 42.44 -25.40
N ALA A 134 13.82 42.91 -26.22
CA ALA A 134 13.54 42.30 -27.52
C ALA A 134 13.40 43.40 -28.56
N SER A 135 14.54 43.76 -29.15
CA SER A 135 14.68 44.62 -30.31
C SER A 135 13.89 44.06 -31.49
N ILE A 136 12.80 44.75 -31.84
CA ILE A 136 12.03 44.52 -33.07
C ILE A 136 12.82 45.10 -34.25
N ARG A 137 13.21 44.24 -35.20
CA ARG A 137 13.75 44.66 -36.50
C ARG A 137 12.61 44.59 -37.52
N ALA A 138 12.21 45.75 -38.02
CA ALA A 138 11.20 45.94 -39.04
C ALA A 138 11.66 45.40 -40.40
N VAL A 139 10.70 44.80 -41.13
CA VAL A 139 10.58 44.81 -42.60
C VAL A 139 9.20 45.33 -42.90
#